data_AF-A0A3M1S0B0-F1
#
_entry.id   AF-A0A3M1S0B0-F1
#
_cell.length_a   1.000
_cell.length_b   1.000
_cell.length_c   1.000
_cell.angle_alpha   90.00
_cell.angle_beta   90.00
_cell.angle_gamma   90.00
#
_symmetry.space_group_name_H-M   'P 1'
#
loop_
_entity.id
_entity.type
_entity.pdbx_description
1 polymer ?
#
loop_
_entity_poly.entity_id
_entity_poly.type
_entity_poly.pdbx_seq_one_letter_code
_entity_poly.pdbx_strand_id
1 'polypeptide(L)'
;MHFDAYYMGKLPIKQISLEGQRPFIDLVNKILSLTQSEDYFENPQKQAKVKEFQRQIDQLVYKLYGLTDEEIKIVEGEINGKK
;
A
#
# COMPACT_ATOMS: atom_id res chain seq x y z
N MET A 1 -19.26 1.05 -3.51
CA MET A 1 -18.61 0.63 -4.76
C MET A 1 -18.57 -0.89 -4.75
N HIS A 2 -19.25 -1.55 -5.69
CA HIS A 2 -19.20 -3.01 -5.81
C HIS A 2 -18.06 -3.35 -6.78
N PHE A 3 -16.94 -3.83 -6.26
CA PHE A 3 -15.82 -4.26 -7.08
C PHE A 3 -16.11 -5.69 -7.55
N ASP A 4 -16.75 -5.83 -8.70
CA ASP A 4 -16.95 -7.15 -9.32
C ASP A 4 -15.68 -7.63 -10.03
N ALA A 5 -15.60 -8.94 -10.26
CA ALA A 5 -14.46 -9.57 -10.93
C ALA A 5 -14.19 -9.00 -12.32
N TYR A 6 -15.23 -8.47 -12.98
CA TYR A 6 -15.14 -7.92 -14.33
C TYR A 6 -14.34 -6.60 -14.36
N TYR A 7 -14.47 -5.74 -13.36
CA TYR A 7 -13.64 -4.53 -13.25
C TYR A 7 -12.24 -4.81 -12.71
N MET A 8 -12.07 -5.80 -11.83
CA MET A 8 -10.75 -6.13 -11.29
C MET A 8 -9.76 -6.61 -12.36
N GLY A 9 -10.23 -7.39 -13.35
CA GLY A 9 -9.40 -7.86 -14.46
C GLY A 9 -8.91 -6.77 -15.41
N LYS A 10 -9.44 -5.54 -15.30
CA LYS A 10 -9.04 -4.39 -16.14
C LYS A 10 -7.96 -3.53 -15.49
N LEU A 11 -7.60 -3.78 -14.24
CA LEU A 11 -6.57 -3.02 -13.56
C LEU A 11 -5.19 -3.41 -14.11
N PRO A 12 -4.35 -2.43 -14.48
CA PRO A 12 -2.99 -2.70 -14.94
C PRO A 12 -2.10 -3.10 -13.75
N ILE A 13 -2.03 -4.41 -13.48
CA ILE A 13 -1.15 -4.97 -12.44
C ILE A 13 0.15 -5.43 -13.10
N LYS A 14 1.28 -4.81 -12.71
CA LYS A 14 2.59 -5.19 -13.22
C LYS A 14 2.98 -6.56 -12.69
N GLN A 15 3.19 -7.52 -13.59
CA GLN A 15 3.70 -8.84 -13.25
C GLN A 15 5.19 -8.75 -12.94
N ILE A 16 5.60 -9.19 -11.74
CA ILE A 16 6.99 -9.24 -11.31
C ILE A 16 7.34 -10.65 -10.83
N SER A 17 8.63 -10.99 -10.80
CA SER A 17 9.10 -12.29 -10.33
C SER A 17 8.72 -12.51 -8.85
N LEU A 18 8.59 -13.78 -8.45
CA LEU A 18 8.31 -14.15 -7.06
C LEU A 18 9.31 -13.54 -6.08
N GLU A 19 10.59 -13.43 -6.49
CA GLU A 19 11.63 -12.79 -5.69
C GLU A 19 11.37 -11.29 -5.51
N GLY A 20 10.90 -10.60 -6.55
CA GLY A 20 10.48 -9.20 -6.47
C GLY A 20 9.21 -9.00 -5.64
N GLN A 21 8.36 -10.02 -5.50
CA GLN A 21 7.15 -9.98 -4.66
C GLN A 21 7.45 -10.16 -3.17
N ARG A 22 8.55 -10.86 -2.81
CA ARG A 22 8.93 -11.12 -1.41
C ARG A 22 8.85 -9.89 -0.49
N PRO A 23 9.45 -8.73 -0.82
CA PRO A 23 9.39 -7.57 0.09
C PRO A 23 7.96 -7.10 0.37
N PHE A 24 7.05 -7.19 -0.61
CA PHE A 24 5.64 -6.86 -0.42
C PHE A 24 4.94 -7.88 0.47
N ILE A 25 5.15 -9.18 0.20
CA ILE A 25 4.59 -10.29 0.98
C ILE A 25 5.03 -10.18 2.45
N ASP A 26 6.31 -9.91 2.70
CA ASP A 26 6.85 -9.80 4.06
C ASP A 26 6.24 -8.62 4.83
N LEU A 27 6.06 -7.47 4.18
CA LEU A 27 5.41 -6.30 4.80
C LEU A 27 3.93 -6.56 5.09
N VAL A 28 3.21 -7.19 4.16
CA VAL A 28 1.80 -7.55 4.36
C VAL A 28 1.65 -8.58 5.49
N ASN A 29 2.52 -9.58 5.58
CA ASN A 29 2.50 -10.55 6.68
C ASN A 29 2.73 -9.88 8.05
N LYS A 30 3.60 -8.87 8.12
CA LYS A 30 3.79 -8.06 9.35
C LYS A 30 2.53 -7.27 9.71
N ILE A 31 1.85 -6.68 8.72
CA ILE A 31 0.58 -5.98 8.93
C ILE A 31 -0.48 -6.95 9.46
N LEU A 32 -0.66 -8.11 8.82
CA LEU A 32 -1.62 -9.12 9.24
C LEU A 32 -1.38 -9.57 10.69
N SER A 33 -0.12 -9.78 11.06
CA SER A 33 0.24 -10.17 12.43
C SER A 33 -0.13 -9.11 13.48
N LEU A 34 -0.19 -7.83 13.08
CA LEU A 34 -0.59 -6.72 13.95
C LEU A 34 -2.10 -6.48 13.95
N THR A 35 -2.78 -6.62 12.81
CA THR A 35 -4.21 -6.34 12.69
C THR A 35 -5.10 -7.47 13.20
N GLN A 36 -4.58 -8.70 13.22
CA GLN A 36 -5.28 -9.86 13.78
C GLN A 36 -5.28 -9.92 15.31
N SER A 37 -4.49 -9.08 15.99
CA SER A 37 -4.53 -9.01 17.45
C SER A 37 -5.77 -8.26 17.94
N GLU A 38 -6.42 -8.79 18.98
CA GLU A 38 -7.67 -8.23 19.54
C GLU A 38 -7.53 -6.77 20.01
N ASP A 39 -6.34 -6.39 20.52
CA ASP A 39 -6.05 -5.04 21.00
C ASP A 39 -5.68 -4.04 19.89
N TYR A 40 -5.68 -4.44 18.61
CA TYR A 40 -5.25 -3.56 17.51
C TYR A 40 -6.00 -2.22 17.47
N PHE A 41 -7.31 -2.24 17.70
CA PHE A 41 -8.14 -1.04 17.67
C PHE A 41 -7.88 -0.10 18.84
N GLU A 42 -7.39 -0.62 19.96
CA GLU A 42 -7.11 0.12 21.19
C GLU A 42 -5.62 0.43 21.39
N ASN A 43 -4.75 -0.02 20.47
CA ASN A 43 -3.31 0.10 20.57
C ASN A 43 -2.74 1.06 19.51
N PRO A 44 -2.57 2.36 19.85
CA PRO A 44 -2.02 3.36 18.93
C PRO A 44 -0.64 3.00 18.39
N GLN A 45 0.17 2.27 19.17
CA GLN A 45 1.52 1.87 18.73
C GLN A 45 1.45 0.84 17.60
N LYS A 46 0.50 -0.10 17.66
CA LYS A 46 0.28 -1.07 16.57
C LYS A 46 -0.25 -0.38 15.32
N GLN A 47 -1.18 0.55 15.49
CA GLN A 47 -1.71 1.36 14.38
C GLN A 47 -0.63 2.20 13.71
N ALA A 48 0.27 2.81 14.51
CA ALA A 48 1.42 3.54 13.97
C ALA A 48 2.36 2.63 13.17
N LYS A 49 2.66 1.43 13.66
CA LYS A 49 3.47 0.44 12.93
C LYS A 49 2.80 -0.03 11.62
N VAL A 50 1.49 -0.26 11.63
CA VAL A 50 0.75 -0.61 10.40
C VAL A 50 0.84 0.52 9.39
N LYS A 51 0.64 1.79 9.80
CA LYS A 51 0.82 2.95 8.92
C LYS A 51 2.24 3.06 8.36
N GLU A 52 3.25 2.75 9.17
CA GLU A 52 4.64 2.73 8.72
C GLU A 52 4.87 1.65 7.64
N PHE A 53 4.34 0.44 7.84
CA PHE A 53 4.45 -0.63 6.84
C PHE A 53 3.66 -0.32 5.57
N GLN A 54 2.48 0.31 5.68
CA GLN A 54 1.71 0.78 4.53
C GLN A 54 2.54 1.78 3.70
N ARG A 55 3.14 2.78 4.35
CA ARG A 55 4.01 3.75 3.67
C ARG A 55 5.21 3.09 2.99
N GLN A 56 5.79 2.05 3.61
CA GLN A 56 6.87 1.28 2.98
C GLN A 56 6.40 0.55 1.72
N ILE A 57 5.19 -0.03 1.75
CA ILE A 57 4.57 -0.65 0.57
C ILE A 57 4.34 0.40 -0.51
N ASP A 58 3.77 1.57 -0.18
CA ASP A 58 3.53 2.64 -1.15
C ASP A 58 4.81 3.06 -1.87
N GLN A 59 5.90 3.27 -1.13
CA GLN A 59 7.21 3.60 -1.69
C GLN A 59 7.77 2.50 -2.60
N LEU A 60 7.56 1.23 -2.27
CA LEU A 60 7.95 0.12 -3.14
C LEU A 60 7.10 0.07 -4.42
N VAL A 61 5.80 0.34 -4.33
CA VAL A 61 4.90 0.42 -5.49
C VAL A 61 5.31 1.60 -6.40
N TYR A 62 5.59 2.77 -5.83
CA TYR A 62 6.04 3.93 -6.61
C TYR A 62 7.32 3.63 -7.39
N LYS A 63 8.30 2.99 -6.74
CA LYS A 63 9.53 2.52 -7.41
C LYS A 63 9.25 1.48 -8.49
N LEU A 64 8.31 0.57 -8.24
CA LEU A 64 7.93 -0.47 -9.20
C LEU A 64 7.35 0.11 -10.49
N TYR A 65 6.56 1.18 -10.37
CA TYR A 65 5.96 1.88 -11.51
C TYR A 65 6.83 3.04 -12.03
N GLY A 66 7.92 3.38 -11.35
CA GLY A 66 8.86 4.42 -11.76
C GLY A 66 8.33 5.84 -11.60
N LEU A 67 7.46 6.08 -10.61
CA LEU A 67 6.88 7.39 -10.36
C LEU A 67 7.95 8.37 -9.86
N THR A 68 7.86 9.60 -10.34
CA THR A 68 8.61 10.75 -9.85
C THR A 68 8.00 11.33 -8.57
N ASP A 69 8.75 12.13 -7.82
CA ASP A 69 8.25 12.82 -6.63
C ASP A 69 7.03 13.70 -6.94
N GLU A 70 6.97 14.30 -8.13
CA GLU A 70 5.82 15.10 -8.58
C GLU A 70 4.57 14.23 -8.78
N GLU A 71 4.71 13.06 -9.40
CA GLU A 71 3.60 12.12 -9.60
C GLU A 71 3.13 11.52 -8.29
N ILE A 72 4.04 11.20 -7.36
CA ILE A 72 3.71 10.71 -6.02
C ILE A 72 2.86 11.74 -5.28
N LYS A 73 3.27 13.03 -5.30
CA LYS A 73 2.50 14.13 -4.70
C LYS A 73 1.11 14.28 -5.29
N ILE A 74 0.93 14.01 -6.58
CA ILE A 74 -0.40 14.00 -7.21
C ILE A 74 -1.24 12.84 -6.68
N VAL A 75 -0.66 11.63 -6.60
CA VAL A 75 -1.32 10.42 -6.10
C VAL A 75 -1.72 10.56 -4.63
N GLU A 76 -0.85 11.13 -3.80
CA GLU A 76 -1.13 11.41 -2.38
C GLU A 76 -2.08 12.61 -2.17
N GLY A 77 -2.43 13.32 -3.25
CA GLY A 77 -3.37 14.45 -3.22
C GLY A 77 -2.77 15.75 -2.69
N GLU A 78 -1.45 15.82 -2.52
CA GLU A 78 -0.74 17.00 -2.00
C GLU A 78 -0.78 18.20 -2.97
N ILE A 79 -0.99 17.97 -4.28
CA ILE A 79 -1.06 19.04 -5.29
C ILE A 79 -2.48 19.63 -5.44
N ASN A 80 -3.53 18.94 -4.99
CA ASN A 80 -4.92 19.40 -5.14
C ASN A 80 -5.38 20.39 -4.05
N GLY A 81 -4.44 21.15 -3.48
CA GLY A 81 -4.69 22.27 -2.58
C GLY A 81 -4.89 23.60 -3.33
N LYS A 82 -5.86 23.67 -4.25
CA LYS A 82 -6.48 24.95 -4.67
C LYS A 82 -7.97 24.75 -4.94
N LYS A 83 -8.78 24.93 -3.91
CA LYS A 83 -10.16 25.38 -4.05
C LYS A 83 -10.44 26.46 -3.02
#